data_AF-A0A8S1PC66-F1
#
_entry.id   AF-A0A8S1PC66-F1
#
_cell.length_a   1.000
_cell.length_b   1.000
_cell.length_c   1.000
_cell.angle_alpha   90.00
_cell.angle_beta   90.00
_cell.angle_gamma   90.00
#
_symmetry.space_group_name_H-M   'P 1'
#
loop_
_entity.id
_entity.type
_entity.pdbx_description
1 polymer ?
#
loop_
_entity_poly.entity_id
_entity_poly.type
_entity_poly.pdbx_seq_one_letter_code
_entity_poly.pdbx_strand_id
1 'polypeptide(L)'
;MQLDQLITTFGLDSCDEIPFLKLQARKLKISRPSYIAFIVVLLGLACIILGIGRGFFIKIMTLVYPFLMTLEVIETQNYRNAKQWLSYWVIVMIVHLLDDYLYWVLYYLPYYHFMKTFL
;
A
#
# COMPACT_ATOMS: atom_id res chain seq x y z
N MET A 1 -4.67 -28.88 14.90
CA MET A 1 -4.37 -28.69 16.34
C MET A 1 -3.69 -27.36 16.63
N GLN A 2 -2.49 -27.05 16.11
CA GLN A 2 -1.86 -25.72 16.32
C GLN A 2 -2.56 -24.59 15.54
N LEU A 3 -3.01 -24.85 14.31
CA LEU A 3 -3.65 -23.83 13.47
C LEU A 3 -5.07 -23.48 13.97
N ASP A 4 -5.80 -24.45 14.51
CA ASP A 4 -7.11 -24.21 15.13
C ASP A 4 -7.00 -23.36 16.40
N GLN A 5 -5.92 -23.51 17.19
CA GLN A 5 -5.66 -22.65 18.36
C GLN A 5 -5.36 -21.20 17.96
N LEU A 6 -4.68 -20.98 16.84
CA LEU A 6 -4.44 -19.63 16.34
C LEU A 6 -5.74 -18.98 15.85
N ILE A 7 -6.58 -19.73 15.14
CA ILE A 7 -7.87 -19.23 14.64
C ILE A 7 -8.79 -18.82 15.80
N THR A 8 -8.87 -19.61 16.86
CA THR A 8 -9.67 -19.28 18.06
C THR A 8 -9.07 -18.13 18.87
N THR A 9 -7.74 -18.05 18.97
CA THR A 9 -7.05 -16.94 19.67
C THR A 9 -7.26 -15.60 18.98
N PHE A 10 -7.26 -15.58 17.64
CA PHE A 10 -7.54 -14.36 16.86
C PHE A 10 -9.05 -14.10 16.66
N GLY A 11 -9.94 -14.98 17.14
CA GLY A 11 -11.39 -14.81 17.06
C GLY A 11 -11.96 -14.92 15.64
N LEU A 12 -11.26 -15.60 14.72
CA LEU A 12 -11.66 -15.72 13.32
C LEU A 12 -12.84 -16.69 13.08
N ASP A 13 -13.32 -17.39 14.10
CA ASP A 13 -14.48 -18.28 14.00
C ASP A 13 -15.77 -17.51 13.65
N SER A 14 -15.88 -16.23 14.01
CA SER A 14 -17.00 -15.37 13.61
C SER A 14 -17.09 -15.16 12.09
N CYS A 15 -15.98 -15.35 11.36
CA CYS A 15 -15.98 -15.25 9.90
C CYS A 15 -16.67 -16.45 9.22
N ASP A 16 -16.91 -17.55 9.93
CA ASP A 16 -17.65 -18.70 9.39
C ASP A 16 -19.14 -18.41 9.18
N GLU A 17 -19.68 -17.30 9.68
CA GLU A 17 -21.08 -16.92 9.43
C GLU A 17 -21.28 -16.24 8.07
N ILE A 18 -20.21 -15.76 7.43
CA ILE A 18 -20.31 -14.97 6.21
C ILE A 18 -20.61 -15.89 5.00
N PRO A 19 -21.73 -15.70 4.29
CA PRO A 19 -22.14 -16.58 3.19
C PRO A 19 -21.14 -16.60 2.03
N PHE A 20 -20.42 -15.49 1.82
CA PHE A 20 -19.37 -15.37 0.80
C PHE A 20 -18.21 -16.36 1.04
N LEU A 21 -17.79 -16.55 2.29
CA LEU A 21 -16.68 -17.45 2.63
C LEU A 21 -17.08 -18.93 2.49
N LYS A 22 -18.33 -19.28 2.81
CA LYS A 22 -18.86 -20.65 2.60
C LYS A 22 -18.93 -21.03 1.13
N LEU A 23 -19.27 -20.08 0.25
CA LEU A 23 -19.33 -20.30 -1.20
C LEU A 23 -17.95 -20.57 -1.79
N GLN A 24 -16.92 -19.83 -1.35
CA GLN A 24 -15.54 -20.02 -1.78
C GLN A 24 -14.95 -21.32 -1.22
N ALA A 25 -15.20 -21.62 0.06
CA ALA A 25 -14.77 -22.88 0.68
C ALA A 25 -15.36 -24.13 0.00
N ARG A 26 -16.63 -24.06 -0.42
CA ARG A 26 -17.30 -25.16 -1.14
C ARG A 26 -16.70 -25.39 -2.53
N LYS A 27 -16.32 -24.33 -3.26
CA LYS A 27 -15.64 -24.45 -4.56
C LYS A 27 -14.24 -25.05 -4.43
N LEU A 28 -13.53 -24.72 -3.35
CA LEU A 28 -12.17 -25.18 -3.08
C LEU A 28 -12.11 -26.52 -2.33
N LYS A 29 -13.26 -27.14 -1.98
CA LYS A 29 -13.37 -28.38 -1.18
C LYS A 29 -12.58 -28.33 0.14
N ILE A 30 -12.60 -27.20 0.83
CA ILE A 30 -11.90 -27.01 2.11
C ILE A 30 -12.91 -27.20 3.26
N SER A 31 -12.48 -27.91 4.31
CA SER A 31 -13.31 -28.37 5.43
C SER A 31 -13.71 -27.29 6.43
N ARG A 32 -13.00 -26.15 6.52
CA ARG A 32 -13.39 -24.98 7.34
C ARG A 32 -13.15 -23.65 6.59
N PRO A 33 -14.17 -22.76 6.43
CA PRO A 33 -14.03 -21.46 5.76
C PRO A 33 -13.07 -20.49 6.48
N SER A 34 -12.92 -20.62 7.79
CA SER A 34 -12.03 -19.86 8.66
C SER A 34 -10.54 -19.97 8.28
N TYR A 35 -10.10 -21.06 7.63
CA TYR A 35 -8.74 -21.16 7.06
C TYR A 35 -8.50 -20.17 5.91
N ILE A 36 -9.53 -19.89 5.09
CA ILE A 36 -9.41 -18.95 3.97
C ILE A 36 -9.26 -17.53 4.51
N ALA A 37 -10.02 -17.17 5.55
CA ALA A 37 -9.89 -15.87 6.21
C ALA A 37 -8.48 -15.66 6.79
N PHE A 38 -7.92 -16.68 7.46
CA PHE A 38 -6.56 -16.63 8.00
C PHE A 38 -5.50 -16.48 6.88
N ILE A 39 -5.63 -17.22 5.78
CA ILE A 39 -4.74 -17.12 4.62
C ILE A 39 -4.81 -15.73 3.99
N VAL A 40 -6.01 -15.15 3.85
CA VAL A 40 -6.19 -13.80 3.28
C VAL A 40 -5.56 -12.73 4.16
N VAL A 41 -5.72 -12.82 5.48
CA VAL A 41 -5.10 -11.88 6.43
C VAL A 41 -3.58 -12.02 6.41
N LEU A 42 -3.06 -13.25 6.42
CA LEU A 42 -1.62 -13.52 6.33
C LEU A 42 -1.03 -13.02 5.01
N LEU A 43 -1.74 -13.24 3.89
CA LEU A 43 -1.35 -12.76 2.57
C LEU A 43 -1.40 -11.23 2.50
N GLY A 44 -2.41 -10.59 3.11
CA GLY A 44 -2.50 -9.13 3.20
C GLY A 44 -1.33 -8.54 3.99
N LEU A 45 -1.00 -9.10 5.15
CA LEU A 45 0.17 -8.73 5.95
C LEU A 45 1.47 -8.96 5.18
N ALA A 46 1.62 -10.09 4.50
CA ALA A 46 2.77 -10.39 3.68
C ALA A 46 2.90 -9.41 2.51
N CYS A 47 1.82 -9.03 1.83
CA CYS A 47 1.82 -8.03 0.76
C CYS A 47 2.27 -6.65 1.27
N ILE A 48 1.85 -6.24 2.47
CA ILE A 48 2.29 -4.99 3.10
C ILE A 48 3.79 -5.05 3.42
N ILE A 49 4.27 -6.15 4.01
CA ILE A 49 5.68 -6.33 4.40
C ILE A 49 6.60 -6.44 3.17
N LEU A 50 6.16 -7.16 2.12
CA LEU A 50 6.89 -7.31 0.87
C LEU A 50 6.80 -6.06 -0.03
N GLY A 51 6.05 -5.04 0.38
CA GLY A 51 5.91 -3.78 -0.36
C GLY A 51 5.22 -3.92 -1.72
N ILE A 52 4.51 -5.03 -1.96
CA ILE A 52 3.83 -5.31 -3.22
C ILE A 52 2.68 -4.31 -3.37
N GLY A 53 2.84 -3.36 -4.29
CA GLY A 53 1.87 -2.27 -4.51
C GLY A 53 2.14 -0.98 -3.72
N ARG A 54 3.15 -0.95 -2.82
CA ARG A 54 3.53 0.24 -2.03
C ARG A 54 3.79 1.45 -2.93
N GLY A 55 4.52 1.25 -4.03
CA GLY A 55 4.82 2.29 -5.01
C GLY A 55 3.58 2.84 -5.73
N PHE A 56 2.54 2.03 -5.95
CA PHE A 56 1.32 2.48 -6.63
C PHE A 56 0.46 3.36 -5.72
N PHE A 57 0.21 2.92 -4.48
CA PHE A 57 -0.59 3.68 -3.52
C PHE A 57 0.08 4.99 -3.12
N ILE A 58 1.40 4.98 -2.89
CA ILE A 58 2.15 6.20 -2.57
C ILE A 58 2.09 7.18 -3.73
N LYS A 59 2.24 6.71 -4.99
CA LYS A 59 2.14 7.59 -6.17
C LYS A 59 0.75 8.21 -6.29
N ILE A 60 -0.31 7.44 -6.06
CA ILE A 60 -1.68 7.99 -6.06
C ILE A 60 -1.85 9.04 -4.97
N MET A 61 -1.41 8.77 -3.74
CA MET A 61 -1.53 9.73 -2.64
C MET A 61 -0.69 11.00 -2.88
N THR A 62 0.51 10.85 -3.44
CA THR A 62 1.44 11.95 -3.74
C THR A 62 1.01 12.76 -4.97
N LEU A 63 0.16 12.21 -5.84
CA LEU A 63 -0.30 12.88 -7.06
C LEU A 63 -1.73 13.39 -6.94
N VAL A 64 -2.68 12.53 -6.60
CA VAL A 64 -4.12 12.80 -6.66
C VAL A 64 -4.57 13.76 -5.57
N TYR A 65 -4.13 13.55 -4.33
CA TYR A 65 -4.51 14.43 -3.21
C TYR A 65 -4.09 15.90 -3.42
N PRO A 66 -2.81 16.22 -3.68
CA PRO A 66 -2.38 17.59 -3.93
C PRO A 66 -2.97 18.17 -5.22
N PHE A 67 -3.27 17.32 -6.23
CA PHE A 67 -3.95 17.75 -7.44
C PHE A 67 -5.36 18.29 -7.14
N LEU A 68 -6.17 17.54 -6.37
CA LEU A 68 -7.51 17.98 -5.98
C LEU A 68 -7.48 19.31 -5.21
N MET A 69 -6.53 19.45 -4.28
CA MET A 69 -6.36 20.68 -3.51
C MET A 69 -5.87 21.86 -4.36
N THR A 70 -5.06 21.59 -5.38
CA THR A 70 -4.63 22.62 -6.34
C THR A 70 -5.82 23.13 -7.16
N LEU A 71 -6.75 22.25 -7.55
CA LEU A 71 -7.98 22.62 -8.26
C LEU A 71 -8.88 23.53 -7.39
N GLU A 72 -9.10 23.15 -6.12
CA GLU A 72 -9.88 23.96 -5.18
C GLU A 72 -9.29 25.37 -5.02
N VAL A 73 -7.97 25.49 -5.00
CA VAL A 73 -7.29 26.78 -4.90
C VAL A 73 -7.45 27.64 -6.16
N ILE A 74 -7.51 27.02 -7.34
CA ILE A 74 -7.77 27.72 -8.60
C ILE A 74 -9.18 28.30 -8.62
N GLU A 75 -10.16 27.53 -8.14
CA GLU A 75 -11.57 27.98 -8.07
C GLU A 75 -11.78 29.08 -7.02
N THR A 76 -11.17 28.94 -5.85
CA THR A 76 -11.35 29.88 -4.73
C THR A 76 -10.43 31.10 -4.77
N GLN A 77 -9.48 31.15 -5.73
CA GLN A 77 -8.44 32.18 -5.86
C GLN A 77 -7.68 32.48 -4.54
N ASN A 78 -7.49 31.46 -3.70
CA ASN A 78 -6.81 31.62 -2.42
C ASN A 78 -5.28 31.62 -2.60
N TYR A 79 -4.70 32.81 -2.74
CA TYR A 79 -3.25 33.01 -2.93
C TYR A 79 -2.36 32.41 -1.82
N ARG A 80 -2.87 32.32 -0.58
CA ARG A 80 -2.11 31.73 0.54
C ARG A 80 -1.87 30.24 0.31
N ASN A 81 -2.92 29.52 -0.08
CA ASN A 81 -2.85 28.09 -0.32
C ASN A 81 -2.15 27.78 -1.65
N ALA A 82 -2.25 28.66 -2.65
CA ALA A 82 -1.55 28.53 -3.92
C ALA A 82 -0.03 28.43 -3.76
N LYS A 83 0.55 29.28 -2.90
CA LYS A 83 1.99 29.24 -2.63
C LYS A 83 2.44 27.92 -1.98
N GLN A 84 1.61 27.37 -1.10
CA GLN A 84 1.89 26.10 -0.43
C GLN A 84 1.90 24.92 -1.41
N TRP A 85 0.89 24.81 -2.27
CA TRP A 85 0.82 23.75 -3.27
C TRP A 85 1.90 23.89 -4.35
N LEU A 86 2.22 25.11 -4.78
CA LEU A 86 3.32 25.33 -5.70
C LEU A 86 4.67 24.91 -5.09
N SER A 87 4.92 25.25 -3.82
CA SER A 87 6.13 24.84 -3.12
C SER A 87 6.22 23.32 -2.96
N TYR A 88 5.09 22.66 -2.68
CA TYR A 88 4.98 21.20 -2.65
C TYR A 88 5.39 20.59 -4.00
N TRP A 89 4.81 21.06 -5.12
CA TRP A 89 5.15 20.56 -6.46
C TRP A 89 6.63 20.76 -6.80
N VAL A 90 7.22 21.91 -6.45
CA VAL A 90 8.65 22.17 -6.67
C VAL A 90 9.53 21.16 -5.92
N ILE A 91 9.26 20.90 -4.63
CA ILE A 91 10.02 19.94 -3.83
C ILE A 91 9.88 18.52 -4.39
N VAL A 92 8.64 18.10 -4.71
CA VAL A 92 8.36 16.77 -5.26
C VAL A 92 9.11 16.56 -6.58
N MET A 93 9.10 17.55 -7.47
CA MET A 93 9.81 17.47 -8.75
C MET A 93 11.32 17.41 -8.58
N ILE A 94 11.90 18.19 -7.65
CA ILE A 94 13.34 18.12 -7.35
C ILE A 94 13.71 16.74 -6.81
N VAL A 95 12.92 16.19 -5.87
CA VAL A 95 13.16 14.85 -5.32
C VAL A 95 13.03 13.77 -6.39
N HIS A 96 12.03 13.86 -7.28
CA HIS A 96 11.86 12.91 -8.38
C HIS A 96 13.05 12.97 -9.35
N LEU A 97 13.43 14.19 -9.76
CA LEU A 97 14.56 14.40 -10.67
C LEU A 97 15.86 13.88 -10.06
N LEU A 98 16.08 14.09 -8.76
CA LEU A 98 17.21 13.54 -8.04
C LEU A 98 17.15 12.02 -7.98
N ASP A 99 16.03 11.38 -7.65
CA ASP A 99 15.95 9.91 -7.59
C ASP A 99 16.22 9.28 -8.98
N ASP A 100 15.65 9.86 -10.05
CA ASP A 100 15.87 9.37 -11.41
C ASP A 100 17.33 9.55 -11.87
N TYR A 101 17.96 10.68 -11.54
CA TYR A 101 19.34 10.97 -11.94
C TYR A 101 20.36 10.22 -11.09
N LEU A 102 20.10 10.12 -9.78
CA LEU A 102 20.91 9.34 -8.85
C LEU A 102 20.77 7.85 -9.10
N TYR A 103 19.64 7.36 -9.64
CA TYR A 103 19.50 5.97 -10.03
C TYR A 103 20.61 5.54 -11.01
N TRP A 104 20.95 6.37 -12.00
CA TRP A 104 22.03 6.07 -12.94
C TRP A 104 23.39 5.99 -12.25
N VAL A 105 23.69 6.92 -11.35
CA VAL A 105 24.98 6.98 -10.62
C VAL A 105 25.10 5.85 -9.60
N LEU A 106 24.05 5.60 -8.82
CA LEU A 106 24.03 4.58 -7.78
C LEU A 106 23.84 3.16 -8.33
N TYR A 107 23.39 2.98 -9.57
CA TYR A 107 23.37 1.66 -10.23
C TYR A 107 24.78 1.04 -10.31
N TYR A 108 25.81 1.87 -10.49
CA TYR A 108 27.20 1.40 -10.52
C TYR A 108 27.79 1.13 -9.14
N LEU A 109 27.12 1.54 -8.06
CA LEU A 109 27.56 1.27 -6.71
C LEU A 109 27.13 -0.16 -6.31
N PRO A 110 28.06 -1.09 -6.04
CA PRO A 110 27.68 -2.37 -5.47
C PRO A 110 26.98 -2.07 -4.12
N TYR A 111 25.82 -2.69 -3.88
CA TYR A 111 24.93 -2.54 -2.69
C TYR A 111 23.81 -1.47 -2.71
N TYR A 112 23.66 -0.62 -3.73
CA TYR A 112 22.54 0.34 -3.76
C TYR A 112 21.15 -0.31 -3.73
N HIS A 113 20.96 -1.38 -4.51
CA HIS A 113 19.69 -2.10 -4.55
C HIS A 113 19.32 -2.72 -3.19
N PHE A 114 20.29 -3.15 -2.38
CA PHE A 114 20.03 -3.67 -1.03
C PHE A 114 19.53 -2.56 -0.09
N MET A 115 20.14 -1.38 -0.13
CA MET A 115 19.73 -0.23 0.68
C MET A 115 18.34 0.31 0.29
N LYS A 116 18.01 0.36 -1.00
CA LYS A 116 16.71 0.86 -1.50
C LYS A 116 15.52 -0.02 -1.10
N THR A 117 15.74 -1.30 -0.79
CA THR A 117 14.66 -2.23 -0.43
C THR A 117 14.24 -2.09 1.04
N PHE A 118 15.08 -1.52 1.90
CA PHE A 118 14.83 -1.40 3.34
C PHE A 118 14.21 -0.05 3.76
N LEU A 119 14.30 0.97 2.88
CA LEU A 119 13.65 2.28 3.02
C LEU A 119 12.27 2.25 2.34
#